data_AF-A0A935BTZ7-F1
#
_entry.id   AF-A0A935BTZ7-F1
#
_cell.length_a   1.000
_cell.length_b   1.000
_cell.length_c   1.000
_cell.angle_alpha   90.00
_cell.angle_beta   90.00
_cell.angle_gamma   90.00
#
_symmetry.space_group_name_H-M   'P 1'
#
loop_
_entity.id
_entity.type
_entity.pdbx_description
1 polymer ?
#
loop_
_entity_poly.entity_id
_entity_poly.type
_entity_poly.pdbx_seq_one_letter_code
_entity_poly.pdbx_strand_id
1 'polypeptide(L)'
;MSTIEFAPVNPSVLAWARTEGGWRPEQVAKTLQVKPERVLAWEQGERKPTFRQAEHLARFFHRPLSIFFQAAPPELPPLASEYRRLPGVAVGAESPALRLALRQMLNRRGVALDLFDELGEPLPSFELSAHLNEGPAAVALRLREHLGVTVEAQLGWANGWQAWRAWRAAAEAAGVLVFQFAKVALEEARGLSLLEWPLPVVGINSKEAVPEAKVFTLLHELVHLMLACGQEERPALHETRSAEEWSEVERFAEGAASHALLPEAALQHAVGSVPRPDLTWSVADVQRLAGRFRLTPLALATRQRESGYMSWAGYQAWRGEWAEFVAALPARAGGFASPAEKTLGRAGRPFAKLVLEAMAANRITSVDAARHLDLKFQHFDQLRTLLVGPGEEQAATPDRAGEIVYSVDTNAFMDWQARYYPTDVFPSLLGRVGDLVARGRAMAPALVHEEIDAVGTAELIGWAKATAGLFVPTKDLLREALDIQARFPGLRDPKAEHEEADAYVIALAKMRDGIVVTQETPAAEKNRPRRTHFIPDVCRELGISCISLLGLMRRERWTF
;
A
#
# COMPACT_ATOMS: atom_id res chain seq x y z
N MET A 1 -24.41 -25.44 25.00
CA MET A 1 -24.46 -23.96 24.93
C MET A 1 -23.05 -23.48 24.65
N SER A 2 -22.84 -22.46 23.82
CA SER A 2 -21.52 -21.81 23.71
C SER A 2 -21.34 -20.88 24.90
N THR A 3 -20.25 -21.03 25.66
CA THR A 3 -19.80 -20.01 26.60
C THR A 3 -19.53 -18.70 25.85
N ILE A 4 -19.90 -17.57 26.44
CA ILE A 4 -19.60 -16.24 25.88
C ILE A 4 -18.27 -15.79 26.47
N GLU A 5 -17.23 -15.85 25.65
CA GLU A 5 -15.87 -15.55 26.08
C GLU A 5 -15.53 -14.07 25.84
N PHE A 6 -15.12 -13.39 26.91
CA PHE A 6 -14.82 -11.96 26.92
C PHE A 6 -13.33 -11.70 26.70
N ALA A 7 -13.01 -10.81 25.77
CA ALA A 7 -11.63 -10.46 25.46
C ALA A 7 -11.05 -9.49 26.51
N PRO A 8 -9.79 -9.67 26.94
CA PRO A 8 -9.13 -8.78 27.89
C PRO A 8 -8.64 -7.48 27.23
N VAL A 9 -9.48 -6.83 26.43
CA VAL A 9 -9.16 -5.58 25.72
C VAL A 9 -8.84 -4.47 26.72
N ASN A 10 -7.72 -3.78 26.50
CA ASN A 10 -7.34 -2.58 27.25
C ASN A 10 -8.23 -1.39 26.81
N PRO A 11 -8.99 -0.77 27.75
CA PRO A 11 -9.88 0.34 27.45
C PRO A 11 -9.16 1.54 26.80
N SER A 12 -7.94 1.86 27.26
CA SER A 12 -7.16 3.00 26.76
C SER A 12 -6.69 2.79 25.32
N VAL A 13 -6.27 1.57 24.96
CA VAL A 13 -5.87 1.23 23.59
C VAL A 13 -7.08 1.23 22.66
N LEU A 14 -8.24 0.77 23.13
CA LEU A 14 -9.49 0.84 22.36
C LEU A 14 -9.90 2.29 22.07
N ALA A 15 -9.85 3.16 23.09
CA ALA A 15 -10.14 4.57 22.95
C ALA A 15 -9.18 5.25 21.95
N TRP A 16 -7.88 4.99 22.09
CA TRP A 16 -6.84 5.45 21.15
C TRP A 16 -7.09 4.98 19.71
N ALA A 17 -7.36 3.69 19.49
CA ALA A 17 -7.58 3.15 18.14
C ALA A 17 -8.80 3.80 17.45
N ARG A 18 -9.82 4.15 18.23
CA ARG A 18 -10.97 4.91 17.75
C ARG A 18 -10.61 6.36 17.42
N THR A 19 -9.94 7.08 18.32
CA THR A 19 -9.65 8.52 18.16
C THR A 19 -8.56 8.80 17.13
N GLU A 20 -7.49 8.00 17.09
CA GLU A 20 -6.48 8.01 16.02
C GLU A 20 -7.10 7.60 14.67
N GLY A 21 -7.99 6.60 14.68
CA GLY A 21 -8.79 6.23 13.51
C GLY A 21 -9.74 7.32 12.98
N GLY A 22 -9.96 8.40 13.73
CA GLY A 22 -10.88 9.49 13.37
C GLY A 22 -12.36 9.17 13.58
N TRP A 23 -12.68 8.07 14.26
CA TRP A 23 -14.03 7.53 14.36
C TRP A 23 -14.81 8.11 15.54
N ARG A 24 -16.08 8.46 15.29
CA ARG A 24 -17.04 8.77 16.35
C ARG A 24 -17.66 7.49 16.92
N PRO A 25 -18.04 7.43 18.21
CA PRO A 25 -18.61 6.23 18.84
C PRO A 25 -19.81 5.65 18.09
N GLU A 26 -20.63 6.50 17.45
CA GLU A 26 -21.83 6.10 16.71
C GLU A 26 -21.48 5.32 15.42
N GLN A 27 -20.35 5.63 14.78
CA GLN A 27 -19.88 4.94 13.58
C GLN A 27 -19.37 3.54 13.91
N VAL A 28 -18.64 3.41 15.03
CA VAL A 28 -18.19 2.12 15.59
C VAL A 28 -19.41 1.28 15.98
N ALA A 29 -20.33 1.88 16.75
CA ALA A 29 -21.52 1.23 17.26
C ALA A 29 -22.44 0.72 16.15
N LYS A 30 -22.68 1.54 15.11
CA LYS A 30 -23.45 1.15 13.92
C LYS A 30 -22.82 -0.06 13.21
N THR A 31 -21.50 -0.09 13.10
CA THR A 31 -20.79 -1.19 12.41
C THR A 31 -20.83 -2.49 13.21
N LEU A 32 -20.65 -2.41 14.54
CA LEU A 32 -20.74 -3.57 15.44
C LEU A 32 -22.18 -3.96 15.84
N GLN A 33 -23.20 -3.27 15.31
CA GLN A 33 -24.62 -3.46 15.66
C GLN A 33 -24.88 -3.38 17.18
N VAL A 34 -24.21 -2.45 17.85
CA VAL A 34 -24.40 -2.11 19.27
C VAL A 34 -24.88 -0.66 19.42
N LYS A 35 -25.22 -0.24 20.64
CA LYS A 35 -25.48 1.17 20.94
C LYS A 35 -24.18 1.94 21.25
N PRO A 36 -24.11 3.27 21.04
CA PRO A 36 -22.91 4.06 21.29
C PRO A 36 -22.40 3.97 22.74
N GLU A 37 -23.31 3.91 23.72
CA GLU A 37 -22.95 3.84 25.14
C GLU A 37 -22.24 2.53 25.48
N ARG A 38 -22.47 1.45 24.71
CA ARG A 38 -21.73 0.18 24.87
C ARG A 38 -20.29 0.28 24.36
N VAL A 39 -20.01 1.14 23.38
CA VAL A 39 -18.64 1.40 22.91
C VAL A 39 -17.90 2.23 23.96
N LEU A 40 -18.53 3.29 24.47
CA LEU A 40 -17.97 4.11 25.55
C LEU A 40 -17.71 3.29 26.83
N ALA A 41 -18.63 2.41 27.23
CA ALA A 41 -18.45 1.50 28.36
C ALA A 41 -17.32 0.47 28.17
N TRP A 42 -16.90 0.18 26.93
CA TRP A 42 -15.67 -0.59 26.66
C TRP A 42 -14.40 0.28 26.79
N GLU A 43 -14.44 1.52 26.30
CA GLU A 43 -13.36 2.51 26.41
C GLU A 43 -13.13 3.03 27.84
N GLN A 44 -14.13 2.91 28.71
CA GLN A 44 -14.09 3.21 30.14
C GLN A 44 -13.77 1.98 31.01
N GLY A 45 -13.76 0.77 30.43
CA GLY A 45 -13.49 -0.48 31.15
C GLY A 45 -14.65 -1.03 32.00
N GLU A 46 -15.80 -0.35 32.05
CA GLU A 46 -17.02 -0.81 32.72
C GLU A 46 -17.52 -2.16 32.17
N ARG A 47 -17.24 -2.44 30.89
CA ARG A 47 -17.61 -3.65 30.18
C ARG A 47 -16.46 -4.13 29.32
N LYS A 48 -16.47 -5.41 28.94
CA LYS A 48 -15.54 -5.99 27.96
C LYS A 48 -16.27 -6.39 26.67
N PRO A 49 -15.63 -6.29 25.49
CA PRO A 49 -16.12 -6.91 24.28
C PRO A 49 -15.95 -8.44 24.36
N THR A 50 -16.72 -9.20 23.58
CA THR A 50 -16.39 -10.63 23.32
C THR A 50 -15.21 -10.73 22.37
N PHE A 51 -14.54 -11.90 22.27
CA PHE A 51 -13.45 -12.08 21.29
C PHE A 51 -13.89 -11.75 19.85
N ARG A 52 -15.06 -12.22 19.41
CA ARG A 52 -15.65 -11.84 18.10
C ARG A 52 -15.91 -10.34 17.94
N GLN A 53 -16.20 -9.62 19.03
CA GLN A 53 -16.33 -8.16 18.99
C GLN A 53 -14.97 -7.47 18.91
N ALA A 54 -13.94 -7.98 19.59
CA ALA A 54 -12.57 -7.50 19.48
C ALA A 54 -11.98 -7.74 18.07
N GLU A 55 -12.19 -8.92 17.49
CA GLU A 55 -11.85 -9.22 16.08
C GLU A 55 -12.52 -8.24 15.10
N HIS A 56 -13.79 -7.91 15.33
CA HIS A 56 -14.52 -6.97 14.47
C HIS A 56 -14.00 -5.53 14.64
N LEU A 57 -13.67 -5.11 15.88
CA LEU A 57 -13.02 -3.82 16.14
C LEU A 57 -11.64 -3.74 15.44
N ALA A 58 -10.83 -4.79 15.51
CA ALA A 58 -9.53 -4.88 14.85
C ALA A 58 -9.65 -4.74 13.32
N ARG A 59 -10.52 -5.56 12.70
CA ARG A 59 -10.82 -5.49 11.25
C ARG A 59 -11.40 -4.12 10.83
N PHE A 60 -12.22 -3.47 11.67
CA PHE A 60 -12.81 -2.16 11.39
C PHE A 60 -11.82 -1.00 11.50
N PHE A 61 -10.99 -0.98 12.53
CA PHE A 61 -9.98 0.07 12.73
C PHE A 61 -8.75 -0.08 11.82
N HIS A 62 -8.64 -1.21 11.11
CA HIS A 62 -7.45 -1.62 10.35
C HIS A 62 -6.21 -1.71 11.27
N ARG A 63 -6.33 -2.54 12.32
CA ARG A 63 -5.29 -2.78 13.34
C ARG A 63 -5.22 -4.28 13.71
N PRO A 64 -4.08 -4.81 14.20
CA PRO A 64 -3.97 -6.18 14.69
C PRO A 64 -4.82 -6.40 15.94
N LEU A 65 -5.35 -7.61 16.14
CA LEU A 65 -6.15 -7.92 17.33
C LEU A 65 -5.30 -7.83 18.61
N SER A 66 -4.05 -8.27 18.54
CA SER A 66 -3.09 -8.20 19.64
C SER A 66 -2.62 -6.78 19.99
N ILE A 67 -3.01 -5.72 19.26
CA ILE A 67 -2.77 -4.34 19.75
C ILE A 67 -3.65 -4.05 20.96
N PHE A 68 -4.90 -4.53 20.94
CA PHE A 68 -5.90 -4.28 21.98
C PHE A 68 -5.57 -4.96 23.33
N PHE A 69 -4.53 -5.79 23.40
CA PHE A 69 -4.05 -6.45 24.62
C PHE A 69 -2.75 -5.83 25.19
N GLN A 70 -2.20 -4.78 24.56
CA GLN A 70 -1.03 -4.06 25.07
C GLN A 70 -1.37 -3.27 26.36
N ALA A 71 -0.36 -3.01 27.20
CA ALA A 71 -0.53 -2.35 28.50
C ALA A 71 -0.87 -0.85 28.41
N ALA A 72 -0.45 -0.20 27.32
CA ALA A 72 -0.73 1.20 27.00
C ALA A 72 -0.88 1.37 25.48
N PRO A 73 -1.46 2.48 24.98
CA PRO A 73 -1.45 2.81 23.55
C PRO A 73 -0.03 2.96 23.01
N PRO A 74 0.24 2.60 21.74
CA PRO A 74 1.56 2.79 21.15
C PRO A 74 1.82 4.27 20.86
N GLU A 75 3.04 4.71 21.12
CA GLU A 75 3.53 6.05 20.76
C GLU A 75 3.78 6.10 19.24
N LEU A 76 2.93 6.84 18.52
CA LEU A 76 3.07 7.12 17.08
C LEU A 76 3.13 8.64 16.86
N PRO A 77 3.88 9.12 15.85
CA PRO A 77 3.79 10.52 15.43
C PRO A 77 2.35 10.87 14.97
N PRO A 78 1.86 12.10 15.22
CA PRO A 78 0.57 12.52 14.71
C PRO A 78 0.59 12.54 13.18
N LEU A 79 -0.41 11.97 12.49
CA LEU A 79 -0.40 11.87 11.02
C LEU A 79 -0.08 13.18 10.29
N ALA A 80 -0.40 14.34 10.88
CA ALA A 80 -0.09 15.66 10.34
C ALA A 80 1.41 16.05 10.32
N SER A 81 2.33 15.32 10.95
CA SER A 81 3.78 15.48 10.71
C SER A 81 4.24 14.83 9.40
N GLU A 82 3.41 13.99 8.78
CA GLU A 82 3.82 13.13 7.67
C GLU A 82 3.42 13.66 6.28
N TYR A 83 2.31 14.39 6.18
CA TYR A 83 1.77 14.93 4.92
C TYR A 83 1.73 16.46 4.91
N ARG A 84 1.86 17.09 3.73
CA ARG A 84 1.74 18.56 3.58
C ARG A 84 0.35 19.06 4.00
N ARG A 85 0.19 20.36 4.27
CA ARG A 85 -1.17 20.94 4.40
C ARG A 85 -2.01 20.68 3.14
N LEU A 86 -3.30 20.43 3.32
CA LEU A 86 -4.25 20.22 2.22
C LEU A 86 -5.36 21.29 2.23
N PRO A 87 -5.95 21.65 1.07
CA PRO A 87 -7.04 22.64 1.03
C PRO A 87 -8.27 22.18 1.82
N GLY A 88 -8.75 22.99 2.76
CA GLY A 88 -9.96 22.72 3.53
C GLY A 88 -9.84 21.61 4.61
N VAL A 89 -8.71 20.92 4.72
CA VAL A 89 -8.47 19.89 5.75
C VAL A 89 -7.77 20.52 6.95
N ALA A 90 -8.42 20.49 8.12
CA ALA A 90 -7.81 20.92 9.38
C ALA A 90 -7.13 19.75 10.10
N VAL A 91 -5.98 20.02 10.72
CA VAL A 91 -5.23 19.03 11.52
C VAL A 91 -6.11 18.48 12.63
N GLY A 92 -6.15 17.15 12.77
CA GLY A 92 -7.00 16.45 13.73
C GLY A 92 -8.47 16.30 13.31
N ALA A 93 -8.88 16.85 12.17
CA ALA A 93 -10.22 16.75 11.60
C ALA A 93 -10.28 15.96 10.27
N GLU A 94 -9.19 15.29 9.90
CA GLU A 94 -9.09 14.43 8.71
C GLU A 94 -10.11 13.28 8.79
N SER A 95 -10.74 12.90 7.68
CA SER A 95 -11.70 11.79 7.70
C SER A 95 -11.01 10.45 8.00
N PRO A 96 -11.73 9.46 8.55
CA PRO A 96 -11.22 8.10 8.70
C PRO A 96 -10.73 7.47 7.37
N ALA A 97 -11.25 7.94 6.23
CA ALA A 97 -10.80 7.49 4.92
C ALA A 97 -9.43 8.10 4.55
N LEU A 98 -9.22 9.40 4.82
CA LEU A 98 -7.92 10.06 4.63
C LEU A 98 -6.87 9.51 5.58
N ARG A 99 -7.18 9.36 6.88
CA ARG A 99 -6.25 8.76 7.86
C ARG A 99 -5.84 7.34 7.50
N LEU A 100 -6.79 6.50 7.05
CA LEU A 100 -6.46 5.17 6.56
C LEU A 100 -5.57 5.21 5.31
N ALA A 101 -5.83 6.12 4.36
CA ALA A 101 -5.00 6.28 3.17
C ALA A 101 -3.56 6.69 3.55
N LEU A 102 -3.39 7.67 4.44
CA LEU A 102 -2.10 8.10 4.97
C LEU A 102 -1.35 6.93 5.62
N ARG A 103 -1.99 6.18 6.53
CA ARG A 103 -1.38 5.00 7.18
C ARG A 103 -0.95 3.93 6.18
N GLN A 104 -1.78 3.61 5.18
CA GLN A 104 -1.43 2.61 4.17
C GLN A 104 -0.29 3.05 3.25
N MET A 105 -0.15 4.35 3.00
CA MET A 105 0.97 4.90 2.22
C MET A 105 2.26 4.96 3.04
N LEU A 106 2.20 5.34 4.32
CA LEU A 106 3.33 5.27 5.26
C LEU A 106 3.82 3.82 5.47
N ASN A 107 2.88 2.87 5.62
CA ASN A 107 3.20 1.45 5.73
C ASN A 107 3.96 0.96 4.49
N ARG A 108 3.46 1.24 3.28
CA ARG A 108 4.13 0.88 2.02
C ARG A 108 5.44 1.63 1.78
N ARG A 109 5.56 2.91 2.16
CA ARG A 109 6.85 3.64 2.10
C ARG A 109 7.89 2.94 2.97
N GLY A 110 7.51 2.60 4.21
CA GLY A 110 8.33 1.77 5.08
C GLY A 110 8.73 0.47 4.37
N VAL A 111 7.77 -0.31 3.89
CA VAL A 111 8.06 -1.61 3.25
C VAL A 111 9.01 -1.43 2.07
N ALA A 112 8.88 -0.36 1.27
CA ALA A 112 9.85 -0.09 0.21
C ALA A 112 11.28 0.06 0.75
N LEU A 113 11.48 0.88 1.79
CA LEU A 113 12.80 1.08 2.42
C LEU A 113 13.39 -0.24 2.93
N ASP A 114 12.59 -1.05 3.64
CA ASP A 114 13.04 -2.34 4.17
C ASP A 114 13.43 -3.32 3.05
N LEU A 115 12.63 -3.42 1.98
CA LEU A 115 12.90 -4.34 0.87
C LEU A 115 14.10 -3.92 0.02
N PHE A 116 14.34 -2.63 -0.18
CA PHE A 116 15.57 -2.14 -0.80
C PHE A 116 16.80 -2.53 0.04
N ASP A 117 16.74 -2.39 1.37
CA ASP A 117 17.83 -2.73 2.28
C ASP A 117 18.08 -4.26 2.34
N GLU A 118 17.02 -5.08 2.37
CA GLU A 118 17.12 -6.55 2.30
C GLU A 118 17.68 -7.06 0.95
N LEU A 119 17.32 -6.43 -0.17
CA LEU A 119 17.90 -6.73 -1.48
C LEU A 119 19.35 -6.23 -1.62
N GLY A 120 19.76 -5.23 -0.82
CA GLY A 120 21.04 -4.54 -0.96
C GLY A 120 21.06 -3.56 -2.14
N GLU A 121 19.89 -3.13 -2.61
CA GLU A 121 19.75 -2.19 -3.72
C GLU A 121 19.86 -0.73 -3.25
N PRO A 122 20.46 0.17 -4.05
CA PRO A 122 20.57 1.58 -3.70
C PRO A 122 19.20 2.27 -3.74
N LEU A 123 18.86 2.98 -2.66
CA LEU A 123 17.65 3.80 -2.60
C LEU A 123 17.73 4.95 -3.62
N PRO A 124 16.77 5.09 -4.55
CA PRO A 124 16.76 6.20 -5.50
C PRO A 124 16.44 7.53 -4.79
N SER A 125 17.15 8.58 -5.20
CA SER A 125 17.03 9.95 -4.69
C SER A 125 16.08 10.79 -5.56
N PHE A 126 15.28 11.63 -4.90
CA PHE A 126 14.56 12.73 -5.56
C PHE A 126 15.38 14.01 -5.37
N GLU A 127 16.00 14.50 -6.45
CA GLU A 127 17.06 15.54 -6.39
C GLU A 127 16.60 16.91 -6.92
N LEU A 128 15.28 17.14 -6.96
CA LEU A 128 14.69 18.37 -7.44
C LEU A 128 14.26 19.32 -6.30
N SER A 129 14.63 20.60 -6.43
CA SER A 129 14.13 21.68 -5.59
C SER A 129 13.50 22.81 -6.40
N ALA A 130 12.67 23.61 -5.72
CA ALA A 130 12.03 24.82 -6.24
C ALA A 130 11.87 25.86 -5.13
N HIS A 131 11.83 27.14 -5.50
CA HIS A 131 11.52 28.25 -4.61
C HIS A 131 10.37 29.11 -5.17
N LEU A 132 9.54 29.67 -4.30
CA LEU A 132 8.39 30.54 -4.64
C LEU A 132 8.80 31.86 -5.31
N ASN A 133 10.08 32.24 -5.21
CA ASN A 133 10.67 33.41 -5.88
C ASN A 133 11.08 33.13 -7.35
N GLU A 134 11.01 31.88 -7.81
CA GLU A 134 11.27 31.51 -9.19
C GLU A 134 10.07 31.79 -10.11
N GLY A 135 10.31 31.81 -11.43
CA GLY A 135 9.20 31.74 -12.38
C GLY A 135 8.61 30.33 -12.42
N PRO A 136 7.28 30.13 -12.27
CA PRO A 136 6.67 28.79 -12.35
C PRO A 136 6.99 28.04 -13.64
N ALA A 137 7.17 28.77 -14.76
CA ALA A 137 7.61 28.21 -16.03
C ALA A 137 9.05 27.64 -16.03
N ALA A 138 9.95 28.16 -15.19
CA ALA A 138 11.32 27.67 -15.04
C ALA A 138 11.38 26.41 -14.17
N VAL A 139 10.63 26.40 -13.06
CA VAL A 139 10.44 25.19 -12.22
C VAL A 139 9.78 24.07 -13.03
N ALA A 140 8.77 24.42 -13.83
CA ALA A 140 8.12 23.50 -14.76
C ALA A 140 9.06 22.88 -15.80
N LEU A 141 9.97 23.68 -16.37
CA LEU A 141 10.98 23.21 -17.31
C LEU A 141 11.96 22.25 -16.62
N ARG A 142 12.51 22.65 -15.47
CA ARG A 142 13.41 21.81 -14.64
C ARG A 142 12.78 20.45 -14.31
N LEU A 143 11.52 20.45 -13.85
CA LEU A 143 10.76 19.24 -13.57
C LEU A 143 10.59 18.38 -14.83
N ARG A 144 10.19 18.97 -15.95
CA ARG A 144 9.95 18.25 -17.20
C ARG A 144 11.21 17.65 -17.83
N GLU A 145 12.33 18.37 -17.74
CA GLU A 145 13.65 17.93 -18.20
C GLU A 145 14.16 16.75 -17.37
N HIS A 146 14.11 16.85 -16.03
CA HIS A 146 14.51 15.77 -15.12
C HIS A 146 13.63 14.51 -15.26
N LEU A 147 12.32 14.68 -15.50
CA LEU A 147 11.41 13.57 -15.83
C LEU A 147 11.63 12.98 -17.24
N GLY A 148 12.44 13.60 -18.10
CA GLY A 148 12.75 13.11 -19.44
C GLY A 148 11.59 13.14 -20.45
N VAL A 149 10.48 13.81 -20.14
CA VAL A 149 9.25 13.76 -20.95
C VAL A 149 9.23 14.91 -21.96
N THR A 150 9.70 14.67 -23.19
CA THR A 150 9.67 15.71 -24.25
C THR A 150 8.23 16.02 -24.71
N VAL A 151 8.03 17.14 -25.41
CA VAL A 151 6.70 17.55 -25.92
C VAL A 151 6.25 16.62 -27.06
N GLU A 152 7.19 16.19 -27.87
CA GLU A 152 7.02 15.28 -29.01
C GLU A 152 6.56 13.91 -28.51
N ALA A 153 7.17 13.41 -27.42
CA ALA A 153 6.74 12.18 -26.76
C ALA A 153 5.28 12.28 -26.27
N GLN A 154 4.90 13.40 -25.65
CA GLN A 154 3.53 13.64 -25.16
C GLN A 154 2.51 13.73 -26.30
N LEU A 155 2.84 14.41 -27.40
CA LEU A 155 2.03 14.48 -28.62
C LEU A 155 1.89 13.10 -29.31
N GLY A 156 2.91 12.24 -29.21
CA GLY A 156 2.92 10.90 -29.79
C GLY A 156 2.09 9.85 -29.03
N TRP A 157 1.62 10.14 -27.82
CA TRP A 157 0.79 9.18 -27.07
C TRP A 157 -0.63 9.08 -27.64
N ALA A 158 -1.16 7.86 -27.73
CA ALA A 158 -2.46 7.58 -28.35
C ALA A 158 -3.68 8.00 -27.50
N ASN A 159 -3.54 8.06 -26.18
CA ASN A 159 -4.64 8.40 -25.24
C ASN A 159 -4.12 8.80 -23.86
N GLY A 160 -4.99 9.36 -23.01
CA GLY A 160 -4.66 9.76 -21.65
C GLY A 160 -4.20 8.64 -20.72
N TRP A 161 -4.59 7.38 -20.94
CA TRP A 161 -4.07 6.25 -20.14
C TRP A 161 -2.61 5.94 -20.47
N GLN A 162 -2.16 6.16 -21.71
CA GLN A 162 -0.74 6.15 -22.03
C GLN A 162 0.00 7.32 -21.37
N ALA A 163 -0.58 8.52 -21.41
CA ALA A 163 -0.01 9.70 -20.74
C ALA A 163 0.16 9.49 -19.23
N TRP A 164 -0.89 9.01 -18.55
CA TRP A 164 -0.87 8.68 -17.13
C TRP A 164 0.21 7.66 -16.79
N ARG A 165 0.33 6.56 -17.56
CA ARG A 165 1.39 5.57 -17.34
C ARG A 165 2.80 6.12 -17.57
N ALA A 166 2.98 6.98 -18.57
CA ALA A 166 4.28 7.56 -18.90
C ALA A 166 4.74 8.57 -17.83
N TRP A 167 3.89 9.55 -17.48
CA TRP A 167 4.19 10.52 -16.42
C TRP A 167 4.37 9.87 -15.05
N ARG A 168 3.54 8.87 -14.71
CA ARG A 168 3.73 8.07 -13.49
C ARG A 168 5.06 7.34 -13.49
N ALA A 169 5.42 6.66 -14.57
CA ALA A 169 6.69 5.94 -14.67
C ALA A 169 7.91 6.87 -14.60
N ALA A 170 7.83 8.08 -15.14
CA ALA A 170 8.87 9.09 -15.01
C ALA A 170 9.04 9.57 -13.54
N ALA A 171 7.93 9.85 -12.85
CA ALA A 171 7.95 10.21 -11.42
C ALA A 171 8.48 9.06 -10.54
N GLU A 172 8.03 7.83 -10.84
CA GLU A 172 8.49 6.59 -10.21
C GLU A 172 9.98 6.32 -10.45
N ALA A 173 10.55 6.75 -11.59
CA ALA A 173 11.98 6.67 -11.88
C ALA A 173 12.80 7.78 -11.18
N ALA A 174 12.21 8.94 -10.91
CA ALA A 174 12.82 10.06 -10.17
C ALA A 174 12.81 9.85 -8.63
N GLY A 175 12.75 8.60 -8.15
CA GLY A 175 12.80 8.27 -6.73
C GLY A 175 11.51 8.54 -5.92
N VAL A 176 10.37 8.80 -6.58
CA VAL A 176 9.09 9.09 -5.91
C VAL A 176 8.16 7.88 -5.92
N LEU A 177 7.69 7.45 -4.75
CA LEU A 177 6.70 6.39 -4.63
C LEU A 177 5.29 6.93 -4.96
N VAL A 178 4.78 6.63 -6.16
CA VAL A 178 3.42 7.04 -6.55
C VAL A 178 2.40 5.96 -6.18
N PHE A 179 1.50 6.26 -5.25
CA PHE A 179 0.41 5.38 -4.81
C PHE A 179 -0.98 5.90 -5.25
N GLN A 180 -2.02 5.05 -5.16
CA GLN A 180 -3.41 5.47 -5.34
C GLN A 180 -4.32 5.03 -4.18
N PHE A 181 -5.17 5.94 -3.72
CA PHE A 181 -6.17 5.70 -2.66
C PHE A 181 -7.61 5.86 -3.19
N ALA A 182 -8.55 5.07 -2.68
CA ALA A 182 -9.89 4.93 -3.27
C ALA A 182 -11.07 5.36 -2.37
N LYS A 183 -10.87 5.50 -1.05
CA LYS A 183 -11.97 5.76 -0.09
C LYS A 183 -12.25 7.27 0.09
N VAL A 184 -11.20 8.09 0.13
CA VAL A 184 -11.20 9.56 0.38
C VAL A 184 -12.12 10.32 -0.59
N ALA A 185 -12.79 11.36 -0.14
CA ALA A 185 -13.62 12.24 -0.99
C ALA A 185 -12.74 13.06 -1.97
N LEU A 186 -13.26 13.40 -3.17
CA LEU A 186 -12.50 14.25 -4.12
C LEU A 186 -12.43 15.72 -3.64
N GLU A 187 -13.38 16.06 -2.78
CA GLU A 187 -13.57 17.31 -2.08
C GLU A 187 -12.63 17.44 -0.85
N GLU A 188 -12.06 16.31 -0.40
CA GLU A 188 -11.11 16.24 0.73
C GLU A 188 -9.66 16.09 0.24
N ALA A 189 -9.41 15.24 -0.76
CA ALA A 189 -8.10 15.15 -1.43
C ALA A 189 -8.22 14.61 -2.87
N ARG A 190 -7.61 15.31 -3.82
CA ARG A 190 -7.33 14.79 -5.19
C ARG A 190 -5.96 14.14 -5.25
N GLY A 191 -4.95 14.86 -4.77
CA GLY A 191 -3.61 14.37 -4.46
C GLY A 191 -3.28 14.61 -3.00
N LEU A 192 -2.18 14.01 -2.54
CA LEU A 192 -1.42 14.46 -1.37
C LEU A 192 0.03 14.00 -1.50
N SER A 193 0.94 14.66 -0.78
CA SER A 193 2.36 14.30 -0.71
C SER A 193 2.77 14.01 0.73
N LEU A 194 3.54 12.95 0.93
CA LEU A 194 4.24 12.68 2.21
C LEU A 194 5.65 13.25 2.12
N LEU A 195 6.00 14.10 3.09
CA LEU A 195 7.23 14.90 3.10
C LEU A 195 8.31 14.18 3.91
N GLU A 196 8.65 12.96 3.50
CA GLU A 196 9.54 12.06 4.25
C GLU A 196 10.57 11.40 3.32
N TRP A 197 11.86 11.61 3.57
CA TRP A 197 12.98 11.18 2.71
C TRP A 197 13.83 10.09 3.38
N PRO A 198 14.52 9.22 2.60
CA PRO A 198 14.41 9.05 1.14
C PRO A 198 13.04 8.44 0.75
N LEU A 199 12.79 8.24 -0.55
CA LEU A 199 11.51 7.76 -1.09
C LEU A 199 10.28 8.59 -0.63
N PRO A 200 10.19 9.89 -0.96
CA PRO A 200 8.96 10.65 -0.76
C PRO A 200 7.79 10.04 -1.56
N VAL A 201 6.56 10.26 -1.08
CA VAL A 201 5.36 9.62 -1.64
C VAL A 201 4.42 10.66 -2.24
N VAL A 202 3.87 10.35 -3.42
CA VAL A 202 2.70 11.03 -3.97
C VAL A 202 1.50 10.07 -3.99
N GLY A 203 0.44 10.41 -3.27
CA GLY A 203 -0.83 9.69 -3.30
C GLY A 203 -1.82 10.36 -4.23
N ILE A 204 -2.44 9.60 -5.15
CA ILE A 204 -3.46 10.10 -6.08
C ILE A 204 -4.83 9.45 -5.82
N ASN A 205 -5.91 10.23 -5.78
CA ASN A 205 -7.26 9.72 -5.58
C ASN A 205 -7.74 8.96 -6.82
N SER A 206 -8.00 7.66 -6.68
CA SER A 206 -8.42 6.82 -7.79
C SER A 206 -9.81 7.19 -8.32
N LYS A 207 -10.63 7.94 -7.55
CA LYS A 207 -11.92 8.51 -7.99
C LYS A 207 -11.77 9.58 -9.08
N GLU A 208 -10.58 10.13 -9.28
CA GLU A 208 -10.28 11.08 -10.36
C GLU A 208 -10.25 10.34 -11.70
N ALA A 209 -11.41 9.94 -12.21
CA ALA A 209 -11.58 8.97 -13.30
C ALA A 209 -11.11 9.45 -14.69
N VAL A 210 -10.58 10.67 -14.80
CA VAL A 210 -10.00 11.25 -16.01
C VAL A 210 -8.47 11.12 -15.90
N PRO A 211 -7.80 10.26 -16.68
CA PRO A 211 -6.35 10.05 -16.51
C PRO A 211 -5.54 11.32 -16.80
N GLU A 212 -6.02 12.20 -17.67
CA GLU A 212 -5.43 13.53 -17.92
C GLU A 212 -5.48 14.44 -16.67
N ALA A 213 -6.48 14.27 -15.78
CA ALA A 213 -6.54 14.98 -14.51
C ALA A 213 -5.56 14.38 -13.49
N LYS A 214 -5.43 13.04 -13.42
CA LYS A 214 -4.42 12.39 -12.57
C LYS A 214 -3.00 12.83 -12.89
N VAL A 215 -2.68 13.09 -14.16
CA VAL A 215 -1.38 13.64 -14.56
C VAL A 215 -1.18 15.05 -14.01
N PHE A 216 -2.18 15.94 -14.11
CA PHE A 216 -2.11 17.28 -13.51
C PHE A 216 -1.85 17.19 -12.01
N THR A 217 -2.65 16.37 -11.30
CA THR A 217 -2.52 16.16 -9.87
C THR A 217 -1.13 15.63 -9.50
N LEU A 218 -0.60 14.64 -10.22
CA LEU A 218 0.76 14.13 -10.01
C LEU A 218 1.83 15.23 -10.18
N LEU A 219 1.76 16.05 -11.23
CA LEU A 219 2.75 17.09 -11.46
C LEU A 219 2.66 18.24 -10.44
N HIS A 220 1.46 18.57 -9.97
CA HIS A 220 1.22 19.51 -8.87
C HIS A 220 1.83 18.99 -7.56
N GLU A 221 1.57 17.73 -7.21
CA GLU A 221 2.17 17.07 -6.05
C GLU A 221 3.71 16.99 -6.13
N LEU A 222 4.28 16.73 -7.31
CA LEU A 222 5.73 16.79 -7.50
C LEU A 222 6.30 18.19 -7.27
N VAL A 223 5.61 19.27 -7.65
CA VAL A 223 6.07 20.63 -7.33
C VAL A 223 6.02 20.91 -5.83
N HIS A 224 5.04 20.38 -5.10
CA HIS A 224 5.06 20.45 -3.63
C HIS A 224 6.26 19.71 -3.02
N LEU A 225 6.67 18.55 -3.58
CA LEU A 225 7.93 17.89 -3.16
C LEU A 225 9.17 18.75 -3.49
N MET A 226 9.21 19.44 -4.63
CA MET A 226 10.30 20.36 -4.98
C MET A 226 10.38 21.56 -4.01
N LEU A 227 9.22 22.14 -3.66
CA LEU A 227 9.13 23.23 -2.68
C LEU A 227 9.51 22.74 -1.27
N ALA A 228 9.21 21.49 -0.92
CA ALA A 228 9.61 20.91 0.36
C ALA A 228 11.13 20.69 0.43
N CYS A 229 11.76 20.28 -0.67
CA CYS A 229 13.23 20.25 -0.80
C CYS A 229 13.84 21.66 -0.77
N GLY A 230 13.10 22.68 -1.23
CA GLY A 230 13.41 24.11 -1.06
C GLY A 230 13.12 24.67 0.35
N GLN A 231 12.57 23.88 1.28
CA GLN A 231 12.16 24.25 2.65
C GLN A 231 10.95 25.21 2.73
N GLU A 232 10.24 25.39 1.61
CA GLU A 232 9.09 26.30 1.43
C GLU A 232 7.73 25.57 1.39
N GLU A 233 7.73 24.24 1.47
CA GLU A 233 6.56 23.42 1.81
C GLU A 233 6.82 22.60 3.08
N ARG A 234 5.78 22.39 3.90
CA ARG A 234 5.92 21.81 5.26
C ARG A 234 4.79 20.85 5.62
N PRO A 235 5.02 19.91 6.56
CA PRO A 235 3.95 19.06 7.09
C PRO A 235 2.83 19.89 7.71
N ALA A 236 1.59 19.39 7.64
CA ALA A 236 0.40 20.09 8.10
C ALA A 236 0.47 20.51 9.60
N LEU A 237 1.18 19.75 10.43
CA LEU A 237 1.43 20.04 11.85
C LEU A 237 2.40 21.22 12.09
N HIS A 238 3.21 21.56 11.09
CA HIS A 238 4.27 22.58 11.16
C HIS A 238 4.05 23.74 10.18
N GLU A 239 2.86 23.79 9.57
CA GLU A 239 2.42 24.93 8.78
C GLU A 239 1.89 26.04 9.69
N THR A 240 2.42 27.24 9.52
CA THR A 240 2.09 28.43 10.30
C THR A 240 1.56 29.58 9.44
N ARG A 241 1.58 29.44 8.12
CA ARG A 241 1.06 30.42 7.15
C ARG A 241 -0.46 30.52 7.22
N SER A 242 -0.99 31.71 6.99
CA SER A 242 -2.43 31.97 6.87
C SER A 242 -3.09 31.17 5.72
N ALA A 243 -4.41 31.28 5.54
CA ALA A 243 -5.07 30.68 4.38
C ALA A 243 -4.68 31.40 3.08
N GLU A 244 -4.46 32.70 3.15
CA GLU A 244 -4.11 33.60 2.05
C GLU A 244 -2.64 33.41 1.64
N GLU A 245 -1.72 33.40 2.61
CA GLU A 245 -0.29 33.14 2.40
C GLU A 245 -0.05 31.74 1.82
N TRP A 246 -0.73 30.72 2.37
CA TRP A 246 -0.60 29.35 1.85
C TRP A 246 -1.27 29.18 0.47
N SER A 247 -2.27 30.01 0.14
CA SER A 247 -2.84 30.07 -1.22
C SER A 247 -1.88 30.67 -2.25
N GLU A 248 -0.73 31.24 -1.86
CA GLU A 248 0.36 31.58 -2.79
C GLU A 248 1.08 30.30 -3.26
N VAL A 249 1.28 29.35 -2.35
CA VAL A 249 1.95 28.05 -2.58
C VAL A 249 1.16 27.19 -3.56
N GLU A 250 -0.14 27.01 -3.30
CA GLU A 250 -1.02 26.22 -4.18
C GLU A 250 -1.16 26.86 -5.57
N ARG A 251 -1.19 28.20 -5.68
CA ARG A 251 -1.16 28.91 -6.97
C ARG A 251 0.16 28.71 -7.72
N PHE A 252 1.29 28.69 -7.01
CA PHE A 252 2.59 28.41 -7.60
C PHE A 252 2.66 26.97 -8.12
N ALA A 253 2.21 25.99 -7.32
CA ALA A 253 2.18 24.57 -7.69
C ALA A 253 1.21 24.30 -8.86
N GLU A 254 0.01 24.90 -8.86
CA GLU A 254 -0.90 24.91 -10.02
C GLU A 254 -0.18 25.48 -11.25
N GLY A 255 0.38 26.69 -11.16
CA GLY A 255 1.05 27.35 -12.27
C GLY A 255 2.21 26.53 -12.85
N ALA A 256 3.07 25.96 -12.00
CA ALA A 256 4.21 25.15 -12.41
C ALA A 256 3.78 23.80 -13.01
N ALA A 257 2.83 23.08 -12.41
CA ALA A 257 2.31 21.83 -12.97
C ALA A 257 1.62 22.04 -14.32
N SER A 258 0.89 23.15 -14.46
CA SER A 258 0.19 23.54 -15.68
C SER A 258 1.18 23.91 -16.81
N HIS A 259 2.29 24.59 -16.49
CA HIS A 259 3.40 24.81 -17.43
C HIS A 259 4.18 23.53 -17.75
N ALA A 260 4.35 22.61 -16.78
CA ALA A 260 5.06 21.34 -16.99
C ALA A 260 4.27 20.43 -17.93
N LEU A 261 2.94 20.45 -17.84
CA LEU A 261 2.04 19.79 -18.78
C LEU A 261 2.05 20.40 -20.18
N LEU A 262 2.08 21.72 -20.27
CA LEU A 262 2.01 22.47 -21.52
C LEU A 262 2.97 23.67 -21.50
N PRO A 263 4.22 23.44 -21.93
CA PRO A 263 5.23 24.49 -22.06
C PRO A 263 4.78 25.59 -23.01
N GLU A 264 5.21 26.81 -22.76
CA GLU A 264 4.70 28.00 -23.46
C GLU A 264 4.95 27.96 -24.98
N ALA A 265 6.17 27.60 -25.40
CA ALA A 265 6.50 27.42 -26.81
C ALA A 265 5.65 26.34 -27.51
N ALA A 266 5.21 25.30 -26.76
CA ALA A 266 4.36 24.24 -27.31
C ALA A 266 2.91 24.71 -27.51
N LEU A 267 2.37 25.53 -26.60
CA LEU A 267 1.08 26.19 -26.79
C LEU A 267 1.13 27.16 -27.98
N GLN A 268 2.14 28.03 -28.03
CA GLN A 268 2.34 28.99 -29.13
C GLN A 268 2.42 28.30 -30.50
N HIS A 269 3.23 27.25 -30.62
CA HIS A 269 3.34 26.45 -31.84
C HIS A 269 2.02 25.75 -32.21
N ALA A 270 1.26 25.25 -31.23
CA ALA A 270 0.03 24.51 -31.50
C ALA A 270 -1.19 25.40 -31.80
N VAL A 271 -1.19 26.67 -31.35
CA VAL A 271 -2.18 27.69 -31.73
C VAL A 271 -1.81 28.35 -33.06
N GLY A 272 -0.52 28.56 -33.35
CA GLY A 272 -0.04 29.12 -34.62
C GLY A 272 -0.25 30.62 -34.78
N SER A 273 -0.61 31.35 -33.72
CA SER A 273 -0.69 32.81 -33.71
C SER A 273 -0.14 33.40 -32.41
N VAL A 274 0.14 34.71 -32.43
CA VAL A 274 0.35 35.49 -31.21
C VAL A 274 -0.88 35.44 -30.28
N PRO A 275 -0.70 35.63 -28.96
CA PRO A 275 -1.81 35.76 -28.01
C PRO A 275 -2.80 36.87 -28.40
N ARG A 276 -4.09 36.57 -28.31
CA ARG A 276 -5.21 37.47 -28.59
C ARG A 276 -6.37 37.21 -27.61
N PRO A 277 -6.46 37.96 -26.49
CA PRO A 277 -7.47 37.73 -25.45
C PRO A 277 -8.92 37.96 -25.91
N ASP A 278 -9.08 38.67 -27.01
CA ASP A 278 -10.33 38.97 -27.73
C ASP A 278 -10.85 37.80 -28.58
N LEU A 279 -10.02 36.78 -28.85
CA LEU A 279 -10.41 35.61 -29.64
C LEU A 279 -11.40 34.73 -28.86
N THR A 280 -12.58 34.51 -29.43
CA THR A 280 -13.54 33.53 -28.91
C THR A 280 -13.10 32.11 -29.26
N TRP A 281 -13.07 31.22 -28.27
CA TRP A 281 -12.75 29.80 -28.42
C TRP A 281 -14.00 28.97 -28.16
N SER A 282 -14.37 28.04 -29.05
CA SER A 282 -15.47 27.12 -28.78
C SER A 282 -15.04 25.98 -27.85
N VAL A 283 -16.02 25.33 -27.20
CA VAL A 283 -15.81 24.05 -26.49
C VAL A 283 -15.08 23.03 -27.38
N ALA A 284 -15.43 22.93 -28.66
CA ALA A 284 -14.82 21.97 -29.59
C ALA A 284 -13.36 22.28 -29.93
N ASP A 285 -12.96 23.56 -29.97
CA ASP A 285 -11.57 23.96 -30.22
C ASP A 285 -10.67 23.61 -29.03
N VAL A 286 -11.12 23.93 -27.82
CA VAL A 286 -10.39 23.61 -26.59
C VAL A 286 -10.35 22.10 -26.37
N GLN A 287 -11.43 21.35 -26.64
CA GLN A 287 -11.40 19.88 -26.62
C GLN A 287 -10.38 19.30 -27.62
N ARG A 288 -10.35 19.80 -28.86
CA ARG A 288 -9.45 19.33 -29.92
C ARG A 288 -7.98 19.57 -29.56
N LEU A 289 -7.65 20.76 -29.06
CA LEU A 289 -6.29 21.13 -28.67
C LEU A 289 -5.86 20.42 -27.38
N ALA A 290 -6.75 20.27 -26.38
CA ALA A 290 -6.46 19.54 -25.14
C ALA A 290 -6.24 18.04 -25.42
N GLY A 291 -7.05 17.47 -26.32
CA GLY A 291 -6.89 16.10 -26.80
C GLY A 291 -5.54 15.85 -27.46
N ARG A 292 -4.95 16.84 -28.15
CA ARG A 292 -3.60 16.77 -28.76
C ARG A 292 -2.51 16.58 -27.69
N PHE A 293 -2.60 17.34 -26.60
CA PHE A 293 -1.62 17.30 -25.50
C PHE A 293 -1.97 16.33 -24.36
N ARG A 294 -3.07 15.57 -24.47
CA ARG A 294 -3.57 14.68 -23.40
C ARG A 294 -3.83 15.44 -22.08
N LEU A 295 -4.50 16.58 -22.19
CA LEU A 295 -4.95 17.45 -21.10
C LEU A 295 -6.46 17.36 -20.90
N THR A 296 -6.96 17.84 -19.76
CA THR A 296 -8.38 18.16 -19.64
C THR A 296 -8.68 19.47 -20.39
N PRO A 297 -9.89 19.65 -20.97
CA PRO A 297 -10.25 20.93 -21.60
C PRO A 297 -10.18 22.11 -20.64
N LEU A 298 -10.52 21.91 -19.36
CA LEU A 298 -10.42 22.93 -18.33
C LEU A 298 -8.97 23.38 -18.08
N ALA A 299 -8.02 22.43 -17.94
CA ALA A 299 -6.61 22.77 -17.76
C ALA A 299 -6.03 23.55 -18.95
N LEU A 300 -6.44 23.20 -20.18
CA LEU A 300 -6.06 23.97 -21.36
C LEU A 300 -6.71 25.36 -21.39
N ALA A 301 -7.98 25.51 -21.02
CA ALA A 301 -8.62 26.83 -20.93
C ALA A 301 -7.90 27.73 -19.91
N THR A 302 -7.50 27.17 -18.76
CA THR A 302 -6.67 27.84 -17.74
C THR A 302 -5.30 28.28 -18.31
N ARG A 303 -4.56 27.41 -19.00
CA ARG A 303 -3.28 27.77 -19.66
C ARG A 303 -3.43 28.82 -20.77
N GLN A 304 -4.48 28.72 -21.58
CA GLN A 304 -4.78 29.72 -22.62
C GLN A 304 -5.06 31.09 -22.00
N ARG A 305 -5.80 31.13 -20.89
CA ARG A 305 -6.04 32.37 -20.12
C ARG A 305 -4.73 32.97 -19.60
N GLU A 306 -3.90 32.18 -18.94
CA GLU A 306 -2.60 32.63 -18.39
C GLU A 306 -1.64 33.14 -19.46
N SER A 307 -1.63 32.51 -20.62
CA SER A 307 -0.74 32.86 -21.74
C SER A 307 -1.35 33.91 -22.68
N GLY A 308 -2.44 34.58 -22.26
CA GLY A 308 -3.07 35.68 -23.00
C GLY A 308 -3.84 35.29 -24.26
N TYR A 309 -4.09 34.00 -24.51
CA TYR A 309 -4.93 33.53 -25.62
C TYR A 309 -6.43 33.66 -25.34
N MET A 310 -6.83 33.91 -24.10
CA MET A 310 -8.23 33.96 -23.67
C MET A 310 -8.40 34.99 -22.55
N SER A 311 -9.24 36.01 -22.75
CA SER A 311 -9.58 36.96 -21.68
C SER A 311 -10.32 36.28 -20.53
N TRP A 312 -10.30 36.88 -19.33
CA TRP A 312 -11.07 36.36 -18.18
C TRP A 312 -12.57 36.25 -18.46
N ALA A 313 -13.13 37.22 -19.20
CA ALA A 313 -14.53 37.16 -19.64
C ALA A 313 -14.78 35.99 -20.60
N GLY A 314 -13.91 35.78 -21.60
CA GLY A 314 -13.97 34.63 -22.50
C GLY A 314 -13.83 33.29 -21.76
N TYR A 315 -12.95 33.21 -20.77
CA TYR A 315 -12.77 32.03 -19.93
C TYR A 315 -14.03 31.71 -19.11
N GLN A 316 -14.70 32.70 -18.51
CA GLN A 316 -15.92 32.45 -17.75
C GLN A 316 -17.11 32.06 -18.66
N ALA A 317 -17.23 32.66 -19.85
CA ALA A 317 -18.23 32.27 -20.85
C ALA A 317 -18.00 30.81 -21.31
N TRP A 318 -16.78 30.49 -21.75
CA TRP A 318 -16.38 29.14 -22.15
C TRP A 318 -16.59 28.12 -21.02
N ARG A 319 -16.31 28.49 -19.77
CA ARG A 319 -16.51 27.62 -18.60
C ARG A 319 -17.98 27.35 -18.31
N GLY A 320 -18.87 28.29 -18.64
CA GLY A 320 -20.33 28.09 -18.64
C GLY A 320 -20.76 27.06 -19.69
N GLU A 321 -20.41 27.30 -20.97
CA GLU A 321 -20.66 26.37 -22.08
C GLU A 321 -20.11 24.96 -21.78
N TRP A 322 -18.92 24.88 -21.20
CA TRP A 322 -18.28 23.62 -20.81
C TRP A 322 -19.03 22.91 -19.69
N ALA A 323 -19.57 23.63 -18.71
CA ALA A 323 -20.36 23.05 -17.63
C ALA A 323 -21.71 22.48 -18.15
N GLU A 324 -22.39 23.21 -19.03
CA GLU A 324 -23.61 22.74 -19.70
C GLU A 324 -23.34 21.52 -20.58
N PHE A 325 -22.27 21.55 -21.39
CA PHE A 325 -21.84 20.42 -22.21
C PHE A 325 -21.57 19.17 -21.35
N VAL A 326 -20.84 19.31 -20.24
CA VAL A 326 -20.53 18.19 -19.34
C VAL A 326 -21.77 17.67 -18.63
N ALA A 327 -22.72 18.53 -18.24
CA ALA A 327 -23.99 18.13 -17.64
C ALA A 327 -24.90 17.37 -18.61
N ALA A 328 -24.78 17.60 -19.91
CA ALA A 328 -25.50 16.88 -20.96
C ALA A 328 -24.86 15.52 -21.34
N LEU A 329 -23.65 15.20 -20.87
CA LEU A 329 -23.01 13.91 -21.16
C LEU A 329 -23.63 12.77 -20.33
N PRO A 330 -23.80 11.56 -20.91
CA PRO A 330 -24.18 10.39 -20.13
C PRO A 330 -23.08 10.02 -19.13
N ALA A 331 -23.47 9.51 -17.96
CA ALA A 331 -22.54 9.01 -16.96
C ALA A 331 -21.62 7.93 -17.57
N ARG A 332 -20.30 8.09 -17.41
CA ARG A 332 -19.32 7.13 -17.96
C ARG A 332 -19.52 5.75 -17.34
N ALA A 333 -19.71 4.74 -18.20
CA ALA A 333 -19.71 3.34 -17.77
C ALA A 333 -18.36 2.98 -17.12
N GLY A 334 -18.41 2.28 -15.98
CA GLY A 334 -17.21 1.82 -15.28
C GLY A 334 -16.55 0.65 -16.00
N GLY A 335 -15.27 0.76 -16.32
CA GLY A 335 -14.47 -0.36 -16.83
C GLY A 335 -14.17 -1.39 -15.75
N PHE A 336 -14.19 -2.67 -16.09
CA PHE A 336 -13.78 -3.75 -15.19
C PHE A 336 -12.26 -3.95 -15.24
N ALA A 337 -11.56 -3.57 -14.17
CA ALA A 337 -10.13 -3.85 -13.98
C ALA A 337 -9.92 -5.12 -13.13
N SER A 338 -8.91 -5.92 -13.46
CA SER A 338 -8.52 -7.14 -12.73
C SER A 338 -7.96 -6.84 -11.33
N PRO A 339 -7.86 -7.84 -10.43
CA PRO A 339 -7.20 -7.68 -9.13
C PRO A 339 -5.73 -7.23 -9.25
N ALA A 340 -4.99 -7.77 -10.23
CA ALA A 340 -3.61 -7.38 -10.49
C ALA A 340 -3.51 -5.94 -11.02
N GLU A 341 -4.40 -5.52 -11.94
CA GLU A 341 -4.46 -4.14 -12.43
C GLU A 341 -4.82 -3.13 -11.33
N LYS A 342 -5.77 -3.50 -10.45
CA LYS A 342 -6.15 -2.70 -9.27
C LYS A 342 -4.97 -2.55 -8.30
N THR A 343 -4.22 -3.63 -8.07
CA THR A 343 -3.02 -3.63 -7.24
C THR A 343 -1.93 -2.75 -7.84
N LEU A 344 -1.62 -2.89 -9.14
CA LEU A 344 -0.65 -2.04 -9.83
C LEU A 344 -1.07 -0.57 -9.88
N GLY A 345 -2.38 -0.31 -9.96
CA GLY A 345 -2.97 1.01 -9.76
C GLY A 345 -2.65 1.58 -8.38
N ARG A 346 -3.06 0.88 -7.32
CA ARG A 346 -2.89 1.25 -5.91
C ARG A 346 -1.44 1.38 -5.45
N ALA A 347 -0.60 0.42 -5.81
CA ALA A 347 0.74 0.25 -5.27
C ALA A 347 1.86 0.87 -6.12
N GLY A 348 1.60 1.16 -7.40
CA GLY A 348 2.66 1.64 -8.31
C GLY A 348 3.54 0.52 -8.84
N ARG A 349 4.31 0.81 -9.89
CA ARG A 349 5.14 -0.21 -10.54
C ARG A 349 6.40 -0.55 -9.72
N PRO A 350 7.16 0.41 -9.15
CA PRO A 350 8.35 0.12 -8.36
C PRO A 350 8.04 -0.76 -7.15
N PHE A 351 7.07 -0.38 -6.31
CA PHE A 351 6.71 -1.15 -5.12
C PHE A 351 6.23 -2.56 -5.48
N ALA A 352 5.39 -2.71 -6.52
CA ALA A 352 4.89 -4.01 -6.93
C ALA A 352 6.00 -4.91 -7.52
N LYS A 353 6.98 -4.33 -8.21
CA LYS A 353 8.19 -5.00 -8.70
C LYS A 353 9.09 -5.42 -7.52
N LEU A 354 9.43 -4.48 -6.65
CA LEU A 354 10.28 -4.64 -5.46
C LEU A 354 9.77 -5.73 -4.51
N VAL A 355 8.45 -5.78 -4.24
CA VAL A 355 7.84 -6.86 -3.44
C VAL A 355 7.99 -8.23 -4.12
N LEU A 356 7.82 -8.31 -5.44
CA LEU A 356 8.00 -9.56 -6.18
C LEU A 356 9.47 -9.96 -6.33
N GLU A 357 10.39 -9.00 -6.35
CA GLU A 357 11.85 -9.24 -6.40
C GLU A 357 12.42 -9.64 -5.06
N ALA A 358 11.99 -9.00 -3.96
CA ALA A 358 12.34 -9.45 -2.61
C ALA A 358 11.76 -10.84 -2.30
N MET A 359 10.57 -11.16 -2.83
CA MET A 359 10.05 -12.53 -2.82
C MET A 359 10.93 -13.46 -3.68
N ALA A 360 11.27 -13.08 -4.91
CA ALA A 360 12.14 -13.83 -5.83
C ALA A 360 13.56 -14.08 -5.29
N ALA A 361 14.07 -13.18 -4.45
CA ALA A 361 15.35 -13.29 -3.76
C ALA A 361 15.25 -14.02 -2.39
N ASN A 362 14.06 -14.51 -2.00
CA ASN A 362 13.78 -15.14 -0.70
C ASN A 362 14.11 -14.25 0.52
N ARG A 363 13.93 -12.93 0.37
CA ARG A 363 14.01 -11.99 1.49
C ARG A 363 12.69 -11.93 2.26
N ILE A 364 11.57 -11.98 1.55
CA ILE A 364 10.23 -12.09 2.13
C ILE A 364 9.48 -13.31 1.60
N THR A 365 8.46 -13.74 2.33
CA THR A 365 7.62 -14.87 1.94
C THR A 365 6.57 -14.46 0.91
N SER A 366 5.92 -15.44 0.27
CA SER A 366 4.71 -15.21 -0.53
C SER A 366 3.54 -14.61 0.27
N VAL A 367 3.53 -14.82 1.59
CA VAL A 367 2.48 -14.33 2.51
C VAL A 367 2.70 -12.86 2.80
N ASP A 368 3.92 -12.46 3.11
CA ASP A 368 4.33 -11.05 3.25
C ASP A 368 4.08 -10.30 1.96
N ALA A 369 4.50 -10.86 0.82
CA ALA A 369 4.26 -10.27 -0.49
C ALA A 369 2.75 -10.05 -0.74
N ALA A 370 1.90 -11.02 -0.38
CA ALA A 370 0.46 -10.90 -0.51
C ALA A 370 -0.15 -9.87 0.46
N ARG A 371 0.38 -9.78 1.69
CA ARG A 371 0.02 -8.82 2.74
C ARG A 371 0.41 -7.38 2.33
N HIS A 372 1.61 -7.18 1.78
CA HIS A 372 2.13 -5.89 1.31
C HIS A 372 1.41 -5.37 0.06
N LEU A 373 1.13 -6.27 -0.90
CA LEU A 373 0.38 -5.94 -2.12
C LEU A 373 -1.13 -5.78 -1.88
N ASP A 374 -1.66 -6.37 -0.79
CA ASP A 374 -3.09 -6.65 -0.57
C ASP A 374 -3.71 -7.35 -1.79
N LEU A 375 -3.09 -8.46 -2.17
CA LEU A 375 -3.41 -9.25 -3.37
C LEU A 375 -3.23 -10.74 -3.09
N LYS A 376 -4.21 -11.57 -3.48
CA LYS A 376 -4.10 -13.04 -3.37
C LYS A 376 -3.01 -13.59 -4.31
N PHE A 377 -2.28 -14.61 -3.86
CA PHE A 377 -1.15 -15.22 -4.59
C PHE A 377 -1.53 -15.72 -5.99
N GLN A 378 -2.75 -16.24 -6.15
CA GLN A 378 -3.32 -16.66 -7.46
C GLN A 378 -3.36 -15.56 -8.55
N HIS A 379 -3.05 -14.30 -8.22
CA HIS A 379 -2.96 -13.19 -9.16
C HIS A 379 -1.51 -12.70 -9.39
N PHE A 380 -0.51 -13.35 -8.79
CA PHE A 380 0.88 -12.93 -8.86
C PHE A 380 1.48 -13.13 -10.25
N ASP A 381 1.09 -14.17 -10.99
CA ASP A 381 1.60 -14.38 -12.35
C ASP A 381 1.00 -13.37 -13.34
N GLN A 382 -0.26 -12.96 -13.11
CA GLN A 382 -0.85 -11.82 -13.80
C GLN A 382 -0.12 -10.51 -13.46
N LEU A 383 0.25 -10.30 -12.18
CA LEU A 383 1.00 -9.11 -11.77
C LEU A 383 2.43 -9.10 -12.34
N ARG A 384 3.14 -10.24 -12.31
CA ARG A 384 4.43 -10.46 -13.00
C ARG A 384 4.32 -10.13 -14.48
N THR A 385 3.32 -10.66 -15.18
CA THR A 385 3.07 -10.37 -16.61
C THR A 385 2.79 -8.89 -16.90
N LEU A 386 2.25 -8.13 -15.93
CA LEU A 386 2.03 -6.68 -16.04
C LEU A 386 3.26 -5.81 -15.68
N LEU A 387 4.33 -6.43 -15.18
CA LEU A 387 5.57 -5.78 -14.74
C LEU A 387 6.79 -6.17 -15.58
N VAL A 388 6.86 -7.43 -16.01
CA VAL A 388 8.05 -8.11 -16.51
C VAL A 388 7.79 -8.73 -17.89
N GLY A 389 8.65 -8.40 -18.86
CA GLY A 389 8.86 -9.26 -20.04
C GLY A 389 9.77 -10.44 -19.64
N PRO A 390 9.55 -11.66 -20.16
CA PRO A 390 9.79 -12.93 -19.43
C PRO A 390 11.26 -13.35 -19.09
N GLY A 391 11.43 -14.08 -17.96
CA GLY A 391 12.63 -14.77 -17.42
C GLY A 391 12.91 -14.50 -15.91
N GLU A 392 13.74 -15.20 -15.11
CA GLU A 392 14.17 -16.63 -15.02
C GLU A 392 14.96 -16.89 -13.67
N GLU A 393 15.27 -18.14 -13.26
CA GLU A 393 15.85 -18.51 -11.92
C GLU A 393 16.91 -19.67 -11.91
N GLN A 394 17.66 -19.89 -10.79
CA GLN A 394 18.61 -21.02 -10.50
C GLN A 394 19.16 -20.99 -9.02
N ALA A 395 20.03 -21.90 -8.49
CA ALA A 395 19.79 -23.26 -7.92
C ALA A 395 20.80 -23.60 -6.75
N ALA A 396 20.69 -24.74 -6.01
CA ALA A 396 21.47 -25.01 -4.74
C ALA A 396 21.77 -26.51 -4.36
N THR A 397 22.40 -26.79 -3.19
CA THR A 397 23.01 -28.11 -2.74
C THR A 397 22.65 -28.61 -1.29
N PRO A 398 23.06 -29.84 -0.81
CA PRO A 398 22.43 -30.59 0.32
C PRO A 398 23.26 -30.65 1.66
N ASP A 399 22.92 -31.32 2.79
CA ASP A 399 21.95 -32.40 3.21
C ASP A 399 21.76 -32.34 4.79
N ARG A 400 21.25 -33.22 5.69
CA ARG A 400 20.50 -34.53 5.78
C ARG A 400 19.90 -34.69 7.22
N ALA A 401 18.83 -35.46 7.50
CA ALA A 401 18.28 -35.66 8.90
C ALA A 401 17.37 -36.92 9.15
N GLY A 402 16.60 -36.97 10.26
CA GLY A 402 15.50 -37.93 10.55
C GLY A 402 14.59 -37.66 11.81
N GLU A 403 13.33 -38.14 11.80
CA GLU A 403 12.32 -38.27 12.90
C GLU A 403 12.06 -37.11 13.92
N ILE A 404 11.16 -36.14 13.59
CA ILE A 404 10.55 -35.17 14.54
C ILE A 404 9.06 -34.85 14.15
N VAL A 405 8.27 -34.18 15.00
CA VAL A 405 6.93 -33.59 14.70
C VAL A 405 7.07 -32.15 14.16
N TYR A 406 6.32 -31.78 13.12
CA TYR A 406 6.44 -30.50 12.43
C TYR A 406 5.27 -29.55 12.72
N SER A 407 5.58 -28.35 13.21
CA SER A 407 4.68 -27.19 13.16
C SER A 407 4.97 -26.40 11.89
N VAL A 408 4.01 -26.34 10.98
CA VAL A 408 4.21 -25.84 9.61
C VAL A 408 3.59 -24.45 9.46
N ASP A 409 4.40 -23.53 8.95
CA ASP A 409 4.07 -22.14 8.67
C ASP A 409 3.37 -21.98 7.30
N THR A 410 2.59 -20.91 7.12
CA THR A 410 1.87 -20.59 5.88
C THR A 410 2.79 -20.58 4.67
N ASN A 411 3.98 -19.98 4.80
CA ASN A 411 4.94 -19.86 3.69
C ASN A 411 5.41 -21.24 3.13
N ALA A 412 5.51 -22.27 3.98
CA ALA A 412 5.90 -23.61 3.58
C ALA A 412 4.79 -24.33 2.78
N PHE A 413 3.52 -24.02 3.02
CA PHE A 413 2.41 -24.51 2.19
C PHE A 413 2.32 -23.84 0.81
N MET A 414 2.84 -22.61 0.68
CA MET A 414 2.72 -21.80 -0.54
C MET A 414 3.80 -22.13 -1.57
N ASP A 415 5.04 -22.38 -1.13
CA ASP A 415 6.19 -22.63 -2.02
C ASP A 415 6.05 -23.89 -2.89
N TRP A 416 5.19 -24.84 -2.50
CA TRP A 416 4.88 -26.03 -3.30
C TRP A 416 3.83 -25.84 -4.40
N GLN A 417 3.32 -24.63 -4.64
CA GLN A 417 2.27 -24.44 -5.66
C GLN A 417 2.69 -23.67 -6.91
N ALA A 418 3.74 -22.84 -6.87
CA ALA A 418 4.10 -22.03 -8.04
C ALA A 418 5.58 -21.63 -8.14
N ARG A 419 6.48 -22.16 -7.29
CA ARG A 419 7.86 -21.66 -7.24
C ARG A 419 8.94 -22.72 -7.04
N TYR A 420 8.84 -23.58 -6.03
CA TYR A 420 9.90 -24.57 -5.77
C TYR A 420 9.47 -26.03 -5.95
N TYR A 421 8.25 -26.38 -5.55
CA TYR A 421 7.79 -27.78 -5.61
C TYR A 421 6.39 -27.93 -6.23
N PRO A 422 6.09 -27.26 -7.37
CA PRO A 422 4.74 -27.20 -7.95
C PRO A 422 4.15 -28.60 -8.16
N THR A 423 2.91 -28.79 -7.74
CA THR A 423 2.31 -30.13 -7.51
C THR A 423 1.99 -30.93 -8.78
N ASP A 424 2.09 -30.33 -9.95
CA ASP A 424 2.10 -31.01 -11.26
C ASP A 424 3.46 -31.66 -11.56
N VAL A 425 4.56 -31.03 -11.15
CA VAL A 425 5.93 -31.56 -11.24
C VAL A 425 6.26 -32.49 -10.05
N PHE A 426 5.67 -32.25 -8.88
CA PHE A 426 5.91 -33.00 -7.64
C PHE A 426 4.63 -33.75 -7.17
N PRO A 427 4.05 -34.66 -7.97
CA PRO A 427 2.70 -35.18 -7.75
C PRO A 427 2.51 -36.01 -6.45
N SER A 428 3.58 -36.57 -5.87
CA SER A 428 3.48 -37.30 -4.59
C SER A 428 3.53 -36.39 -3.35
N LEU A 429 3.77 -35.08 -3.49
CA LEU A 429 4.04 -34.17 -2.37
C LEU A 429 2.82 -33.96 -1.45
N LEU A 430 1.65 -33.66 -2.02
CA LEU A 430 0.41 -33.54 -1.25
C LEU A 430 0.07 -34.84 -0.50
N GLY A 431 0.35 -35.99 -1.11
CA GLY A 431 0.19 -37.30 -0.49
C GLY A 431 1.14 -37.50 0.69
N ARG A 432 2.44 -37.22 0.49
CA ARG A 432 3.49 -37.37 1.52
C ARG A 432 3.31 -36.42 2.71
N VAL A 433 2.85 -35.18 2.49
CA VAL A 433 2.51 -34.25 3.58
C VAL A 433 1.21 -34.69 4.27
N GLY A 434 0.19 -35.10 3.50
CA GLY A 434 -1.04 -35.68 4.06
C GLY A 434 -0.75 -36.90 4.96
N ASP A 435 0.21 -37.74 4.57
CA ASP A 435 0.74 -38.87 5.35
C ASP A 435 1.34 -38.44 6.70
N LEU A 436 2.04 -37.30 6.76
CA LEU A 436 2.52 -36.74 8.03
C LEU A 436 1.36 -36.23 8.89
N VAL A 437 0.40 -35.51 8.31
CA VAL A 437 -0.76 -34.98 9.05
C VAL A 437 -1.61 -36.12 9.62
N ALA A 438 -1.91 -37.15 8.81
CA ALA A 438 -2.66 -38.33 9.22
C ALA A 438 -1.98 -39.13 10.35
N ARG A 439 -0.65 -39.02 10.47
CA ARG A 439 0.16 -39.63 11.55
C ARG A 439 0.38 -38.67 12.74
N GLY A 440 -0.24 -37.49 12.75
CA GLY A 440 -0.05 -36.46 13.79
C GLY A 440 1.34 -35.83 13.80
N ARG A 441 2.12 -35.99 12.72
CA ARG A 441 3.50 -35.53 12.57
C ARG A 441 3.65 -34.20 11.82
N ALA A 442 2.59 -33.66 11.23
CA ALA A 442 2.57 -32.30 10.69
C ALA A 442 1.26 -31.60 11.11
N MET A 443 1.36 -30.39 11.65
CA MET A 443 0.24 -29.58 12.13
C MET A 443 0.52 -28.08 11.93
N ALA A 444 -0.50 -27.24 11.90
CA ALA A 444 -0.38 -25.79 11.78
C ALA A 444 -1.37 -25.07 12.72
N PRO A 445 -1.10 -23.83 13.18
CA PRO A 445 -2.11 -23.00 13.87
C PRO A 445 -3.32 -22.69 12.98
N ALA A 446 -4.50 -22.49 13.55
CA ALA A 446 -5.68 -22.09 12.77
C ALA A 446 -5.53 -20.72 12.08
N LEU A 447 -4.62 -19.85 12.53
CA LEU A 447 -4.24 -18.63 11.81
C LEU A 447 -3.58 -18.95 10.44
N VAL A 448 -2.83 -20.05 10.32
CA VAL A 448 -2.31 -20.51 9.02
C VAL A 448 -3.44 -20.93 8.08
N HIS A 449 -4.56 -21.48 8.59
CA HIS A 449 -5.76 -21.69 7.77
C HIS A 449 -6.41 -20.36 7.35
N GLU A 450 -6.52 -19.37 8.25
CA GLU A 450 -7.03 -18.04 7.88
C GLU A 450 -6.14 -17.35 6.82
N GLU A 451 -4.82 -17.50 6.90
CA GLU A 451 -3.90 -17.00 5.88
C GLU A 451 -3.98 -17.79 4.57
N ILE A 452 -4.08 -19.12 4.60
CA ILE A 452 -4.32 -19.93 3.38
C ILE A 452 -5.64 -19.52 2.71
N ASP A 453 -6.72 -19.30 3.47
CA ASP A 453 -7.99 -18.80 2.93
C ASP A 453 -7.89 -17.35 2.41
N ALA A 454 -7.02 -16.54 3.02
CA ALA A 454 -6.75 -15.18 2.57
C ALA A 454 -5.92 -15.14 1.28
N VAL A 455 -4.79 -15.84 1.19
CA VAL A 455 -3.80 -15.63 0.11
C VAL A 455 -3.55 -16.84 -0.79
N GLY A 456 -3.90 -18.07 -0.37
CA GLY A 456 -3.64 -19.32 -1.10
C GLY A 456 -4.41 -19.46 -2.43
N THR A 457 -4.04 -20.48 -3.23
CA THR A 457 -4.80 -20.84 -4.44
C THR A 457 -6.02 -21.68 -4.09
N ALA A 458 -6.96 -21.81 -5.04
CA ALA A 458 -8.16 -22.64 -4.89
C ALA A 458 -7.84 -24.11 -4.54
N GLU A 459 -6.72 -24.66 -5.04
CA GLU A 459 -6.32 -26.04 -4.80
C GLU A 459 -5.77 -26.25 -3.38
N LEU A 460 -4.88 -25.37 -2.90
CA LEU A 460 -4.39 -25.42 -1.51
C LEU A 460 -5.52 -25.15 -0.51
N ILE A 461 -6.41 -24.21 -0.80
CA ILE A 461 -7.62 -23.95 0.01
C ILE A 461 -8.52 -25.20 0.05
N GLY A 462 -8.71 -25.89 -1.07
CA GLY A 462 -9.45 -27.15 -1.13
C GLY A 462 -8.81 -28.27 -0.33
N TRP A 463 -7.49 -28.47 -0.50
CA TRP A 463 -6.72 -29.48 0.22
C TRP A 463 -6.68 -29.21 1.74
N ALA A 464 -6.41 -27.96 2.14
CA ALA A 464 -6.37 -27.56 3.55
C ALA A 464 -7.72 -27.82 4.25
N LYS A 465 -8.84 -27.55 3.56
CA LYS A 465 -10.20 -27.81 4.08
C LYS A 465 -10.58 -29.29 4.11
N ALA A 466 -10.02 -30.09 3.21
CA ALA A 466 -10.20 -31.54 3.22
C ALA A 466 -9.31 -32.26 4.25
N THR A 467 -8.17 -31.67 4.63
CA THR A 467 -7.15 -32.31 5.48
C THR A 467 -7.49 -32.18 6.97
N ALA A 468 -8.39 -33.03 7.44
CA ALA A 468 -8.75 -33.14 8.84
C ALA A 468 -7.52 -33.41 9.74
N GLY A 469 -7.45 -32.72 10.87
CA GLY A 469 -6.33 -32.83 11.83
C GLY A 469 -5.15 -31.88 11.58
N LEU A 470 -5.10 -31.19 10.43
CA LEU A 470 -4.03 -30.24 10.13
C LEU A 470 -3.99 -29.05 11.10
N PHE A 471 -5.14 -28.44 11.41
CA PHE A 471 -5.20 -27.16 12.10
C PHE A 471 -5.54 -27.26 13.60
N VAL A 472 -4.71 -26.60 14.42
CA VAL A 472 -4.88 -26.48 15.87
C VAL A 472 -5.55 -25.13 16.20
N PRO A 473 -6.70 -25.10 16.92
CA PRO A 473 -7.43 -23.87 17.19
C PRO A 473 -6.60 -22.81 17.92
N THR A 474 -6.67 -21.55 17.46
CA THR A 474 -5.87 -20.41 17.97
C THR A 474 -5.95 -20.27 19.50
N LYS A 475 -7.14 -20.46 20.09
CA LYS A 475 -7.38 -20.43 21.54
C LYS A 475 -6.55 -21.45 22.35
N ASP A 476 -6.21 -22.59 21.76
CA ASP A 476 -5.49 -23.67 22.45
C ASP A 476 -3.96 -23.41 22.45
N LEU A 477 -3.49 -22.47 21.62
CA LEU A 477 -2.11 -21.97 21.53
C LEU A 477 -1.93 -20.57 22.14
N LEU A 478 -3.02 -19.81 22.29
CA LEU A 478 -3.03 -18.37 22.58
C LEU A 478 -2.17 -17.95 23.79
N ARG A 479 -2.22 -18.70 24.90
CA ARG A 479 -1.42 -18.38 26.09
C ARG A 479 0.08 -18.42 25.79
N GLU A 480 0.53 -19.52 25.18
CA GLU A 480 1.94 -19.74 24.86
C GLU A 480 2.44 -18.77 23.78
N ALA A 481 1.59 -18.45 22.79
CA ALA A 481 1.88 -17.41 21.80
C ALA A 481 2.01 -16.01 22.41
N LEU A 482 1.17 -15.66 23.39
CA LEU A 482 1.28 -14.40 24.14
C LEU A 482 2.52 -14.37 25.05
N ASP A 483 2.86 -15.48 25.71
CA ASP A 483 4.08 -15.58 26.53
C ASP A 483 5.35 -15.45 25.65
N ILE A 484 5.33 -15.98 24.42
CA ILE A 484 6.38 -15.79 23.41
C ILE A 484 6.42 -14.32 22.95
N GLN A 485 5.29 -13.70 22.59
CA GLN A 485 5.24 -12.28 22.19
C GLN A 485 5.69 -11.33 23.32
N ALA A 486 5.42 -11.67 24.59
CA ALA A 486 5.85 -10.89 25.75
C ALA A 486 7.35 -11.03 26.02
N ARG A 487 7.94 -12.22 25.82
CA ARG A 487 9.40 -12.44 25.93
C ARG A 487 10.16 -11.86 24.74
N PHE A 488 9.58 -11.87 23.55
CA PHE A 488 10.18 -11.38 22.31
C PHE A 488 9.31 -10.31 21.63
N PRO A 489 9.17 -9.09 22.20
CA PRO A 489 8.31 -8.04 21.62
C PRO A 489 8.68 -7.68 20.18
N GLY A 490 9.95 -7.81 19.84
CA GLY A 490 10.49 -7.57 18.50
C GLY A 490 10.20 -8.65 17.45
N LEU A 491 9.45 -9.72 17.79
CA LEU A 491 8.89 -10.67 16.80
C LEU A 491 7.74 -10.07 15.99
N ARG A 492 7.18 -8.94 16.42
CA ARG A 492 5.94 -8.35 15.87
C ARG A 492 6.17 -6.96 15.27
N ASP A 493 5.50 -6.66 14.16
CA ASP A 493 5.46 -5.29 13.62
C ASP A 493 4.33 -4.46 14.31
N PRO A 494 4.65 -3.36 15.03
CA PRO A 494 3.62 -2.51 15.65
C PRO A 494 2.79 -1.72 14.61
N LYS A 495 3.23 -1.64 13.36
CA LYS A 495 2.54 -0.99 12.23
C LYS A 495 1.68 -1.96 11.40
N ALA A 496 1.69 -3.27 11.68
CA ALA A 496 0.89 -4.26 10.98
C ALA A 496 -0.62 -3.89 10.94
N GLU A 497 -1.34 -4.34 9.90
CA GLU A 497 -2.79 -4.09 9.76
C GLU A 497 -3.65 -5.27 10.26
N HIS A 498 -3.07 -6.45 10.46
CA HIS A 498 -3.74 -7.73 10.80
C HIS A 498 -2.96 -8.52 11.86
N GLU A 499 -3.54 -9.61 12.37
CA GLU A 499 -2.85 -10.57 13.23
C GLU A 499 -1.90 -11.47 12.42
N GLU A 500 -0.85 -12.00 13.06
CA GLU A 500 0.26 -12.69 12.38
C GLU A 500 0.48 -14.09 13.02
N ALA A 501 0.73 -15.11 12.20
CA ALA A 501 0.75 -16.51 12.65
C ALA A 501 2.02 -16.89 13.44
N ASP A 502 3.07 -16.10 13.31
CA ASP A 502 4.48 -16.37 13.61
C ASP A 502 4.67 -16.93 15.04
N ALA A 503 4.16 -16.21 16.04
CA ALA A 503 4.21 -16.61 17.45
C ALA A 503 3.44 -17.91 17.76
N TYR A 504 2.38 -18.18 17.00
CA TYR A 504 1.54 -19.38 17.18
C TYR A 504 2.17 -20.62 16.53
N VAL A 505 2.92 -20.47 15.44
CA VAL A 505 3.71 -21.55 14.83
C VAL A 505 4.79 -22.00 15.81
N ILE A 506 5.53 -21.05 16.41
CA ILE A 506 6.54 -21.34 17.43
C ILE A 506 5.90 -21.99 18.67
N ALA A 507 4.77 -21.46 19.15
CA ALA A 507 4.02 -22.03 20.28
C ALA A 507 3.61 -23.49 20.03
N LEU A 508 3.11 -23.82 18.83
CA LEU A 508 2.70 -25.17 18.47
C LEU A 508 3.89 -26.14 18.42
N ALA A 509 5.05 -25.73 17.90
CA ALA A 509 6.27 -26.56 17.97
C ALA A 509 6.70 -26.79 19.43
N LYS A 510 6.77 -25.72 20.24
CA LYS A 510 7.17 -25.77 21.65
C LYS A 510 6.28 -26.70 22.48
N MET A 511 4.96 -26.64 22.29
CA MET A 511 3.97 -27.47 22.98
C MET A 511 3.96 -28.94 22.53
N ARG A 512 4.77 -29.31 21.53
CA ARG A 512 4.81 -30.65 20.91
C ARG A 512 6.20 -31.29 20.86
N ASP A 513 7.21 -30.65 21.45
CA ASP A 513 8.63 -31.02 21.32
C ASP A 513 9.05 -31.17 19.83
N GLY A 514 8.59 -30.22 19.02
CA GLY A 514 8.62 -30.28 17.56
C GLY A 514 9.64 -29.35 16.91
N ILE A 515 9.71 -29.48 15.59
CA ILE A 515 10.39 -28.56 14.68
C ILE A 515 9.39 -27.53 14.16
N VAL A 516 9.83 -26.28 14.00
CA VAL A 516 9.14 -25.31 13.13
C VAL A 516 9.60 -25.49 11.68
N VAL A 517 8.66 -25.54 10.75
CA VAL A 517 8.90 -25.56 9.30
C VAL A 517 8.46 -24.23 8.72
N THR A 518 9.41 -23.37 8.37
CA THR A 518 9.20 -22.03 7.85
C THR A 518 10.24 -21.70 6.77
N GLN A 519 9.89 -20.81 5.85
CA GLN A 519 10.77 -20.29 4.80
C GLN A 519 11.42 -18.94 5.20
N GLU A 520 11.21 -18.46 6.43
CA GLU A 520 11.88 -17.26 6.97
C GLU A 520 13.39 -17.47 7.22
N THR A 521 14.15 -16.36 7.13
CA THR A 521 15.56 -16.27 7.53
C THR A 521 15.73 -15.47 8.84
N PRO A 522 16.76 -15.74 9.66
CA PRO A 522 17.05 -14.99 10.88
C PRO A 522 17.27 -13.48 10.65
N ALA A 523 17.02 -12.67 11.68
CA ALA A 523 17.29 -11.22 11.70
C ALA A 523 18.75 -10.88 11.40
N ALA A 524 19.70 -11.76 11.72
CA ALA A 524 21.13 -11.58 11.44
C ALA A 524 21.53 -11.88 9.98
N GLU A 525 20.66 -12.54 9.21
CA GLU A 525 20.85 -12.79 7.76
C GLU A 525 20.07 -11.78 6.89
N LYS A 526 19.24 -10.96 7.54
CA LYS A 526 18.53 -9.81 6.98
C LYS A 526 19.32 -8.53 7.26
N ASN A 527 19.31 -7.61 6.30
CA ASN A 527 19.86 -6.28 6.51
C ASN A 527 18.77 -5.38 7.15
N ARG A 528 19.18 -4.53 8.10
CA ARG A 528 18.35 -3.62 8.93
C ARG A 528 16.86 -4.03 9.11
N PRO A 529 16.55 -5.21 9.68
CA PRO A 529 15.18 -5.69 9.69
C PRO A 529 14.22 -4.85 10.55
N ARG A 530 12.98 -4.71 10.07
CA ARG A 530 11.80 -4.17 10.81
C ARG A 530 11.65 -4.65 12.25
N ARG A 531 12.05 -5.90 12.45
CA ARG A 531 11.81 -6.74 13.62
C ARG A 531 13.16 -7.21 14.11
N THR A 532 13.40 -7.10 15.41
CA THR A 532 14.67 -7.59 15.98
C THR A 532 14.72 -9.11 16.09
N HIS A 533 13.60 -9.81 15.84
CA HIS A 533 13.51 -11.26 15.85
C HIS A 533 12.55 -11.75 14.75
N PHE A 534 12.89 -12.84 14.07
CA PHE A 534 12.01 -13.63 13.20
C PHE A 534 11.77 -15.02 13.80
N ILE A 535 10.95 -15.85 13.16
CA ILE A 535 10.69 -17.23 13.61
C ILE A 535 11.99 -18.01 13.88
N PRO A 536 13.03 -17.97 13.02
CA PRO A 536 14.29 -18.67 13.30
C PRO A 536 15.05 -18.15 14.54
N ASP A 537 14.99 -16.85 14.85
CA ASP A 537 15.67 -16.27 16.01
C ASP A 537 15.01 -16.70 17.32
N VAL A 538 13.68 -16.61 17.37
CA VAL A 538 12.91 -16.99 18.55
C VAL A 538 12.98 -18.51 18.77
N CYS A 539 12.99 -19.32 17.70
CA CYS A 539 13.24 -20.75 17.81
C CYS A 539 14.62 -21.03 18.43
N ARG A 540 15.67 -20.38 17.92
CA ARG A 540 17.06 -20.50 18.41
C ARG A 540 17.17 -20.16 19.90
N GLU A 541 16.51 -19.10 20.37
CA GLU A 541 16.52 -18.69 21.79
C GLU A 541 15.57 -19.46 22.72
N LEU A 542 14.68 -20.27 22.15
CA LEU A 542 13.84 -21.23 22.88
C LEU A 542 14.37 -22.67 22.83
N GLY A 543 15.46 -22.93 22.10
CA GLY A 543 16.01 -24.27 21.88
C GLY A 543 15.17 -25.13 20.91
N ILE A 544 14.23 -24.52 20.20
CA ILE A 544 13.35 -25.17 19.24
C ILE A 544 14.09 -25.30 17.90
N SER A 545 14.07 -26.49 17.30
CA SER A 545 14.68 -26.69 15.98
C SER A 545 13.81 -26.08 14.89
N CYS A 546 14.42 -25.42 13.90
CA CYS A 546 13.74 -24.71 12.82
C CYS A 546 14.36 -25.10 11.47
N ILE A 547 13.55 -25.40 10.45
CA ILE A 547 13.99 -25.83 9.11
C ILE A 547 13.10 -25.29 8.00
N SER A 548 13.60 -25.25 6.77
CA SER A 548 12.79 -25.03 5.56
C SER A 548 11.94 -26.23 5.18
N LEU A 549 10.93 -26.05 4.32
CA LEU A 549 10.19 -27.15 3.68
C LEU A 549 11.15 -28.13 3.00
N LEU A 550 12.18 -27.63 2.32
CA LEU A 550 13.23 -28.46 1.72
C LEU A 550 14.01 -29.25 2.78
N GLY A 551 14.26 -28.64 3.94
CA GLY A 551 14.77 -29.32 5.13
C GLY A 551 13.87 -30.47 5.58
N LEU A 552 12.54 -30.29 5.60
CA LEU A 552 11.58 -31.36 5.90
C LEU A 552 11.66 -32.48 4.86
N MET A 553 11.65 -32.16 3.56
CA MET A 553 11.74 -33.18 2.49
C MET A 553 13.03 -34.00 2.59
N ARG A 554 14.17 -33.33 2.86
CA ARG A 554 15.48 -33.97 3.12
C ARG A 554 15.49 -34.79 4.41
N ARG A 555 14.77 -34.35 5.45
CA ARG A 555 14.65 -35.05 6.75
C ARG A 555 13.82 -36.33 6.66
N GLU A 556 12.70 -36.28 5.96
CA GLU A 556 11.83 -37.44 5.71
C GLU A 556 12.28 -38.30 4.51
N ARG A 557 13.41 -37.93 3.87
CA ARG A 557 14.05 -38.65 2.75
C ARG A 557 13.12 -38.85 1.56
N TRP A 558 12.34 -37.83 1.25
CA TRP A 558 11.37 -37.86 0.17
C TRP A 558 12.04 -37.84 -1.20
N THR A 559 11.44 -38.61 -2.11
CA THR A 559 11.80 -38.71 -3.53
C THR A 559 10.54 -38.46 -4.36
N PHE A 560 10.70 -37.83 -5.51
CA PHE A 560 9.60 -37.31 -6.33
C PHE A 560 9.74 -37.81 -7.76
#